data_AF-A0A2V6WDM9-F1
#
_entry.id   AF-A0A2V6WDM9-F1
#
_cell.length_a   1.000
_cell.length_b   1.000
_cell.length_c   1.000
_cell.angle_alpha   90.00
_cell.angle_beta   90.00
_cell.angle_gamma   90.00
#
_symmetry.space_group_name_H-M   'P 1'
#
loop_
_entity.id
_entity.type
_entity.pdbx_description
1 polymer ?
#
loop_
_entity_poly.entity_id
_entity_poly.type
_entity_poly.pdbx_seq_one_letter_code
_entity_poly.pdbx_strand_id
1 'polypeptide(L)'
;KGKKAVCAMYQDTDFGKEVVDGVQAQIDKLKLKLVETVTHKPTDQDFTAPITKLKSAGCDLVVLGTIVRDSIVPYATARKIGWTDVDFLGSAATYDLFVAAAQGGVTEGLYAMGLTDMPYRDTLGPSAQAWFDRYKERYKVDPNIGAIYGHVAADLTAVALEKAGPELTLDTFVRAMESIRGYRDIFNGPEVNFGPDKHQGANSSFLAVVKGGRWVRLTDPLAF
;
A
#
# COMPACT_ATOMS: atom_id res chain seq x y z
N LYS A 1 17.11 -0.39 8.53
CA LYS A 1 18.36 -0.52 7.73
C LYS A 1 19.32 0.67 7.89
N GLY A 2 19.39 1.33 9.06
CA GLY A 2 20.40 2.39 9.31
C GLY A 2 20.32 3.65 8.44
N LYS A 3 19.21 3.85 7.69
CA LYS A 3 18.97 5.00 6.82
C LYS A 3 18.81 6.27 7.66
N LYS A 4 19.45 7.37 7.24
CA LYS A 4 19.49 8.64 7.97
C LYS A 4 19.17 9.84 7.09
N ALA A 5 19.49 9.78 5.80
CA ALA A 5 19.20 10.84 4.84
C ALA A 5 17.87 10.55 4.13
N VAL A 6 16.78 10.71 4.87
CA VAL A 6 15.43 10.42 4.35
C VAL A 6 14.92 11.60 3.54
N CYS A 7 14.41 11.32 2.35
CA CYS A 7 13.76 12.27 1.47
C CYS A 7 12.36 11.79 1.09
N ALA A 8 11.53 12.70 0.59
CA ALA A 8 10.18 12.39 0.15
C ALA A 8 9.95 12.81 -1.30
N MET A 9 9.14 12.01 -2.00
CA MET A 9 8.57 12.35 -3.29
C MET A 9 7.08 12.05 -3.25
N TYR A 10 6.24 13.00 -3.67
CA TYR A 10 4.79 12.81 -3.62
C TYR A 10 4.04 13.47 -4.77
N GLN A 11 2.90 12.88 -5.12
CA GLN A 11 1.95 13.51 -6.04
C GLN A 11 1.34 14.76 -5.40
N ASP A 12 1.21 15.85 -6.15
CA ASP A 12 0.53 17.09 -5.74
C ASP A 12 -1.00 16.87 -5.68
N THR A 13 -1.42 16.03 -4.73
CA THR A 13 -2.79 15.61 -4.44
C THR A 13 -2.94 15.48 -2.93
N ASP A 14 -4.19 15.47 -2.45
CA ASP A 14 -4.48 15.28 -1.02
C ASP A 14 -3.89 13.95 -0.52
N PHE A 15 -3.97 12.88 -1.32
CA PHE A 15 -3.35 11.60 -0.99
C PHE A 15 -1.83 11.70 -0.83
N GLY A 16 -1.14 12.30 -1.82
CA GLY A 16 0.32 12.41 -1.74
C GLY A 16 0.76 13.26 -0.55
N LYS A 17 0.01 14.33 -0.27
CA LYS A 17 0.22 15.19 0.89
C LYS A 17 0.02 14.44 2.20
N GLU A 18 -1.06 13.69 2.35
CA GLU A 18 -1.35 12.88 3.54
C GLU A 18 -0.23 11.88 3.83
N VAL A 19 0.28 11.19 2.79
CA VAL A 19 1.41 10.26 2.96
C VAL A 19 2.65 10.99 3.48
N VAL A 20 2.98 12.17 2.94
CA VAL A 20 4.15 12.94 3.39
C VAL A 20 3.97 13.51 4.79
N ASP A 21 2.76 13.94 5.16
CA ASP A 21 2.46 14.37 6.52
C ASP A 21 2.67 13.21 7.52
N GLY A 22 2.29 11.98 7.14
CA GLY A 22 2.60 10.77 7.90
C GLY A 22 4.10 10.48 8.01
N VAL A 23 4.87 10.68 6.93
CA VAL A 23 6.34 10.57 6.94
C VAL A 23 6.95 11.60 7.88
N GLN A 24 6.50 12.85 7.81
CA GLN A 24 6.97 13.93 8.66
C GLN A 24 6.72 13.61 10.14
N ALA A 25 5.50 13.17 10.47
CA ALA A 25 5.15 12.76 11.83
C ALA A 25 6.06 11.63 12.35
N GLN A 26 6.42 10.67 11.50
CA GLN A 26 7.34 9.59 11.88
C GLN A 26 8.79 10.06 12.00
N ILE A 27 9.25 10.93 11.10
CA ILE A 27 10.60 11.50 11.14
C ILE A 27 10.82 12.35 12.38
N ASP A 28 9.83 13.13 12.80
CA ASP A 28 9.88 13.92 14.03
C ASP A 28 10.00 13.04 15.27
N LYS A 29 9.25 11.93 15.33
CA LYS A 29 9.38 10.93 16.40
C LYS A 29 10.78 10.31 16.44
N LEU A 30 11.39 10.09 15.27
CA LEU A 30 12.76 9.59 15.13
C LEU A 30 13.83 10.67 15.38
N LYS A 31 13.42 11.93 15.61
CA LYS A 31 14.31 13.10 15.74
C LYS A 31 15.25 13.26 14.54
N LEU A 32 14.75 12.91 13.35
CA LEU A 32 15.40 13.12 12.07
C LEU A 32 14.80 14.36 11.38
N LYS A 33 15.28 14.67 10.19
CA LYS A 33 14.68 15.67 9.30
C LYS A 33 14.59 15.10 7.90
N LEU A 34 13.55 15.50 7.13
CA LEU A 34 13.56 15.30 5.69
C LEU A 34 14.67 16.14 5.08
N VAL A 35 15.57 15.49 4.36
CA VAL A 35 16.72 16.14 3.72
C VAL A 35 16.26 16.93 2.50
N GLU A 36 15.34 16.38 1.72
CA GLU A 36 14.77 17.01 0.54
C GLU A 36 13.36 16.46 0.30
N THR A 37 12.49 17.28 -0.29
CA THR A 37 11.14 16.88 -0.69
C THR A 37 10.85 17.42 -2.09
N VAL A 38 10.44 16.53 -2.98
CA VAL A 38 10.01 16.88 -4.34
C VAL A 38 8.55 16.52 -4.53
N THR A 39 7.87 17.30 -5.38
CA THR A 39 6.49 17.05 -5.77
C THR A 39 6.37 17.00 -7.29
N HIS A 40 5.33 16.34 -7.78
CA HIS A 40 5.00 16.29 -9.20
C HIS A 40 3.48 16.22 -9.39
N LYS A 41 3.00 16.67 -10.55
CA LYS A 41 1.58 16.55 -10.91
C LYS A 41 1.30 15.15 -11.46
N PRO A 42 0.09 14.59 -11.27
CA PRO A 42 -0.28 13.30 -11.88
C PRO A 42 -0.10 13.25 -13.41
N THR A 43 -0.14 14.40 -14.09
CA THR A 43 0.06 14.54 -15.53
C THR A 43 1.53 14.44 -15.97
N ASP A 44 2.47 14.59 -15.04
CA ASP A 44 3.89 14.64 -15.36
C ASP A 44 4.39 13.30 -15.92
N GLN A 45 5.26 13.38 -16.92
CA GLN A 45 5.80 12.22 -17.64
C GLN A 45 7.31 12.04 -17.43
N ASP A 46 8.02 13.13 -17.11
CA ASP A 46 9.46 13.12 -16.89
C ASP A 46 9.78 13.35 -15.42
N PHE A 47 10.60 12.47 -14.86
CA PHE A 47 11.01 12.48 -13.46
C PHE A 47 12.52 12.67 -13.31
N THR A 48 13.24 12.97 -14.40
CA THR A 48 14.70 13.10 -14.40
C THR A 48 15.15 14.22 -13.47
N ALA A 49 14.50 15.39 -13.55
CA ALA A 49 14.82 16.54 -12.69
C ALA A 49 14.56 16.28 -11.20
N PRO A 50 13.35 15.85 -10.76
CA PRO A 50 13.11 15.58 -9.34
C PRO A 50 14.01 14.47 -8.79
N ILE A 51 14.25 13.40 -9.55
CA ILE A 51 15.15 12.32 -9.11
C ILE A 51 16.60 12.79 -9.03
N THR A 52 17.08 13.60 -9.97
CA THR A 52 18.43 14.19 -9.89
C THR A 52 18.57 15.08 -8.66
N LYS A 53 17.55 15.88 -8.34
CA LYS A 53 17.54 16.73 -7.14
C LYS A 53 17.67 15.89 -5.87
N LEU A 54 16.89 14.82 -5.74
CA LEU A 54 16.98 13.90 -4.61
C LEU A 54 18.37 13.23 -4.53
N LYS A 55 18.92 12.79 -5.66
CA LYS A 55 20.28 12.23 -5.71
C LYS A 55 21.33 13.22 -5.22
N SER A 56 21.28 14.45 -5.71
CA SER A 56 22.21 15.52 -5.31
C SER A 56 22.07 15.93 -3.85
N ALA A 57 20.89 15.78 -3.26
CA ALA A 57 20.66 16.00 -1.82
C ALA A 57 21.27 14.90 -0.93
N GLY A 58 21.77 13.80 -1.52
CA GLY A 58 22.42 12.72 -0.78
C GLY A 58 21.45 11.78 -0.05
N CYS A 59 20.21 11.65 -0.55
CA CYS A 59 19.21 10.77 0.06
C CYS A 59 19.69 9.30 0.08
N ASP A 60 19.49 8.61 1.20
CA ASP A 60 19.73 7.15 1.32
C ASP A 60 18.43 6.33 1.36
N LEU A 61 17.30 7.02 1.58
CA LEU A 61 15.94 6.51 1.50
C LEU A 61 15.03 7.58 0.87
N VAL A 62 14.27 7.20 -0.16
CA VAL A 62 13.20 8.03 -0.73
C VAL A 62 11.86 7.39 -0.40
N VAL A 63 11.03 8.09 0.37
CA VAL A 63 9.66 7.65 0.66
C VAL A 63 8.71 8.21 -0.40
N LEU A 64 7.81 7.37 -0.90
CA LEU A 64 6.91 7.67 -2.00
C LEU A 64 5.47 7.89 -1.50
N GLY A 65 5.01 9.13 -1.57
CA GLY A 65 3.60 9.51 -1.55
C GLY A 65 3.00 9.45 -2.95
N THR A 66 3.17 8.32 -3.63
CA THR A 66 2.79 8.14 -5.03
C THR A 66 2.02 6.83 -5.22
N ILE A 67 1.41 6.67 -6.39
CA ILE A 67 0.64 5.48 -6.75
C ILE A 67 1.19 4.84 -8.02
N VAL A 68 1.19 3.50 -8.07
CA VAL A 68 1.43 2.66 -9.26
C VAL A 68 2.46 3.23 -10.26
N ARG A 69 2.03 3.87 -11.36
CA ARG A 69 2.90 4.46 -12.39
C ARG A 69 3.88 5.46 -11.80
N ASP A 70 3.41 6.32 -10.92
CA ASP A 70 4.19 7.40 -10.31
C ASP A 70 5.09 6.85 -9.18
N SER A 71 5.04 5.55 -8.88
CA SER A 71 6.08 4.84 -8.13
C SER A 71 7.07 4.15 -9.07
N ILE A 72 6.59 3.55 -10.18
CA ILE A 72 7.41 2.85 -11.18
C ILE A 72 8.38 3.82 -11.86
N VAL A 73 7.89 4.92 -12.43
CA VAL A 73 8.69 5.78 -13.31
C VAL A 73 9.82 6.49 -12.57
N PRO A 74 9.61 7.07 -11.36
CA PRO A 74 10.71 7.69 -10.62
C PRO A 74 11.75 6.67 -10.16
N TYR A 75 11.31 5.48 -9.72
CA TYR A 75 12.21 4.38 -9.35
C TYR A 75 13.06 3.95 -10.54
N ALA A 76 12.43 3.67 -11.69
CA ALA A 76 13.12 3.29 -12.92
C ALA A 76 14.07 4.39 -13.41
N THR A 77 13.68 5.66 -13.28
CA THR A 77 14.52 6.82 -13.60
C THR A 77 15.78 6.84 -12.73
N ALA A 78 15.65 6.61 -11.42
CA ALA A 78 16.80 6.54 -10.52
C ALA A 78 17.80 5.46 -10.95
N ARG A 79 17.30 4.26 -11.30
CA ARG A 79 18.14 3.16 -11.79
C ARG A 79 18.79 3.49 -13.14
N LYS A 80 18.06 4.11 -14.07
CA LYS A 80 18.58 4.53 -15.38
C LYS A 80 19.73 5.54 -15.27
N ILE A 81 19.71 6.43 -14.28
CA ILE A 81 20.79 7.41 -14.02
C ILE A 81 21.89 6.86 -13.09
N GLY A 82 21.93 5.53 -12.88
CA GLY A 82 22.94 4.86 -12.08
C GLY A 82 22.87 5.16 -10.58
N TRP A 83 21.73 5.63 -10.06
CA TRP A 83 21.52 5.76 -8.63
C TRP A 83 20.92 4.46 -8.12
N THR A 84 21.75 3.53 -7.65
CA THR A 84 21.36 2.14 -7.33
C THR A 84 21.47 1.77 -5.85
N ASP A 85 22.14 2.59 -5.05
CA ASP A 85 22.39 2.42 -3.61
C ASP A 85 21.30 3.00 -2.70
N VAL A 86 20.44 3.87 -3.24
CA VAL A 86 19.25 4.40 -2.55
C VAL A 86 18.12 3.37 -2.50
N ASP A 87 17.48 3.26 -1.34
CA ASP A 87 16.24 2.51 -1.18
C ASP A 87 15.03 3.41 -1.48
N PHE A 88 14.00 2.86 -2.11
CA PHE A 88 12.71 3.52 -2.28
C PHE A 88 11.64 2.75 -1.50
N LEU A 89 10.78 3.46 -0.79
CA LEU A 89 9.71 2.88 0.02
C LEU A 89 8.37 3.56 -0.29
N GLY A 90 7.42 2.80 -0.84
CA GLY A 90 6.06 3.26 -1.06
C GLY A 90 5.07 2.89 0.04
N SER A 91 3.93 3.56 0.03
CA SER A 91 2.76 3.20 0.83
C SER A 91 2.05 1.96 0.24
N ALA A 92 0.92 1.58 0.83
CA ALA A 92 0.04 0.53 0.29
C ALA A 92 -0.46 0.81 -1.13
N ALA A 93 -0.44 2.06 -1.60
CA ALA A 93 -0.80 2.39 -2.99
C ALA A 93 0.30 2.06 -4.01
N THR A 94 1.54 1.86 -3.56
CA THR A 94 2.63 1.32 -4.38
C THR A 94 2.59 -0.21 -4.44
N TYR A 95 2.00 -0.85 -3.43
CA TYR A 95 1.87 -2.31 -3.33
C TYR A 95 0.80 -2.83 -4.30
N ASP A 96 1.15 -2.91 -5.60
CA ASP A 96 0.25 -3.34 -6.69
C ASP A 96 0.96 -4.30 -7.67
N LEU A 97 0.19 -5.18 -8.32
CA LEU A 97 0.70 -6.16 -9.29
C LEU A 97 1.40 -5.51 -10.49
N PHE A 98 0.91 -4.37 -10.99
CA PHE A 98 1.54 -3.64 -12.09
C PHE A 98 2.91 -3.07 -11.70
N VAL A 99 3.09 -2.72 -10.41
CA VAL A 99 4.37 -2.26 -9.89
C VAL A 99 5.35 -3.42 -9.80
N ALA A 100 4.95 -4.55 -9.20
CA ALA A 100 5.82 -5.71 -9.11
C ALA A 100 6.21 -6.28 -10.47
N ALA A 101 5.25 -6.35 -11.41
CA ALA A 101 5.44 -6.90 -12.75
C ALA A 101 5.80 -5.84 -13.81
N ALA A 102 6.34 -4.69 -13.40
CA ALA A 102 6.71 -3.63 -14.33
C ALA A 102 7.68 -4.16 -15.41
N GLN A 103 7.43 -3.76 -16.66
CA GLN A 103 8.13 -4.29 -17.83
C GLN A 103 9.66 -4.17 -17.68
N GLY A 104 10.38 -5.24 -18.05
CA GLY A 104 11.83 -5.27 -17.96
C GLY A 104 12.39 -5.40 -16.54
N GLY A 105 11.54 -5.66 -15.53
CA GLY A 105 11.97 -5.80 -14.15
C GLY A 105 12.50 -4.50 -13.55
N VAL A 106 12.09 -3.35 -14.08
CA VAL A 106 12.61 -2.03 -13.70
C VAL A 106 12.34 -1.65 -12.25
N THR A 107 11.43 -2.36 -11.58
CA THR A 107 11.05 -2.17 -10.16
C THR A 107 11.71 -3.18 -9.22
N GLU A 108 12.59 -4.06 -9.69
CA GLU A 108 13.33 -5.00 -8.83
C GLU A 108 13.99 -4.27 -7.65
N GLY A 109 13.71 -4.72 -6.43
CA GLY A 109 14.22 -4.11 -5.19
C GLY A 109 13.42 -2.92 -4.64
N LEU A 110 12.34 -2.48 -5.30
CA LEU A 110 11.43 -1.47 -4.74
C LEU A 110 10.70 -2.01 -3.50
N TYR A 111 10.64 -1.22 -2.43
CA TYR A 111 9.90 -1.57 -1.22
C TYR A 111 8.53 -0.90 -1.20
N ALA A 112 7.56 -1.56 -0.56
CA ALA A 112 6.29 -0.96 -0.21
C ALA A 112 5.75 -1.55 1.10
N MET A 113 4.90 -0.77 1.78
CA MET A 113 4.09 -1.28 2.88
C MET A 113 2.84 -1.96 2.33
N GLY A 114 2.56 -3.20 2.73
CA GLY A 114 1.33 -3.92 2.40
C GLY A 114 0.40 -4.03 3.61
N LEU A 115 -0.90 -4.15 3.35
CA LEU A 115 -1.92 -4.41 4.39
C LEU A 115 -2.36 -5.87 4.42
N THR A 116 -2.55 -6.45 3.24
CA THR A 116 -2.91 -7.86 3.04
C THR A 116 -1.99 -8.46 1.98
N ASP A 117 -1.81 -9.77 1.98
CA ASP A 117 -0.95 -10.43 1.02
C ASP A 117 -1.48 -10.25 -0.43
N MET A 118 -0.56 -10.16 -1.40
CA MET A 118 -0.93 -10.14 -2.82
C MET A 118 -1.67 -11.41 -3.24
N PRO A 119 -2.66 -11.32 -4.15
CA PRO A 119 -3.48 -12.46 -4.61
C PRO A 119 -2.72 -13.35 -5.60
N TYR A 120 -1.49 -13.75 -5.29
CA TYR A 120 -0.83 -14.77 -6.09
C TYR A 120 -1.44 -16.12 -5.77
N ARG A 121 -2.09 -16.73 -6.76
CA ARG A 121 -2.87 -17.96 -6.56
C ARG A 121 -2.11 -19.08 -5.85
N ASP A 122 -0.81 -19.22 -6.13
CA ASP A 122 0.09 -20.23 -5.55
C ASP A 122 0.44 -19.97 -4.07
N THR A 123 0.24 -18.76 -3.55
CA THR A 123 0.50 -18.41 -2.14
C THR A 123 -0.77 -18.29 -1.30
N LEU A 124 -1.95 -18.34 -1.93
CA LEU A 124 -3.23 -18.23 -1.23
C LEU A 124 -3.60 -19.52 -0.49
N GLY A 125 -4.26 -19.37 0.67
CA GLY A 125 -4.91 -20.48 1.37
C GLY A 125 -6.12 -21.03 0.58
N PRO A 126 -6.62 -22.23 0.91
CA PRO A 126 -7.64 -22.92 0.11
C PRO A 126 -8.91 -22.10 -0.16
N SER A 127 -9.43 -21.39 0.85
CA SER A 127 -10.62 -20.55 0.71
C SER A 127 -10.40 -19.37 -0.24
N ALA A 128 -9.23 -18.74 -0.19
CA ALA A 128 -8.86 -17.66 -1.09
C ALA A 128 -8.53 -18.16 -2.50
N GLN A 129 -7.98 -19.35 -2.66
CA GLN A 129 -7.84 -19.99 -3.99
C GLN A 129 -9.21 -20.26 -4.63
N ALA A 130 -10.16 -20.79 -3.86
CA ALA A 130 -11.52 -21.00 -4.36
C ALA A 130 -12.21 -19.67 -4.74
N TRP A 131 -11.99 -18.60 -3.95
CA TRP A 131 -12.45 -17.26 -4.31
C TRP A 131 -11.79 -16.76 -5.60
N PHE A 132 -10.47 -16.91 -5.73
CA PHE A 132 -9.70 -16.50 -6.91
C PHE A 132 -10.26 -17.16 -8.16
N ASP A 133 -10.50 -18.47 -8.12
CA ASP A 133 -11.00 -19.24 -9.25
C ASP A 133 -12.40 -18.77 -9.67
N ARG A 134 -13.31 -18.54 -8.72
CA ARG A 134 -14.64 -17.99 -9.00
C ARG A 134 -14.56 -16.57 -9.58
N TYR A 135 -13.66 -15.73 -9.05
CA TYR A 135 -13.45 -14.38 -9.56
C TYR A 135 -12.99 -14.42 -11.02
N LYS A 136 -11.96 -15.23 -11.31
CA LYS A 136 -11.43 -15.42 -12.66
C LYS A 136 -12.46 -16.01 -13.62
N GLU A 137 -13.24 -16.99 -13.17
CA GLU A 137 -14.30 -17.57 -13.98
C GLU A 137 -15.36 -16.52 -14.34
N ARG A 138 -15.76 -15.67 -13.39
CA ARG A 138 -16.80 -14.65 -13.60
C ARG A 138 -16.32 -13.49 -14.47
N TYR A 139 -15.15 -12.93 -14.15
CA TYR A 139 -14.66 -11.68 -14.75
C TYR A 139 -13.65 -11.90 -15.87
N LYS A 140 -13.21 -13.14 -16.10
CA LYS A 140 -12.24 -13.54 -17.14
C LYS A 140 -10.87 -12.87 -17.00
N VAL A 141 -10.55 -12.38 -15.80
CA VAL A 141 -9.26 -11.76 -15.44
C VAL A 141 -8.85 -12.23 -14.04
N ASP A 142 -7.55 -12.30 -13.79
CA ASP A 142 -7.04 -12.60 -12.46
C ASP A 142 -7.37 -11.43 -11.51
N PRO A 143 -7.75 -11.69 -10.25
CA PRO A 143 -7.96 -10.64 -9.26
C PRO A 143 -6.65 -9.92 -8.94
N ASN A 144 -6.76 -8.61 -8.73
CA ASN A 144 -5.69 -7.77 -8.21
C ASN A 144 -5.95 -7.41 -6.73
N ILE A 145 -5.06 -6.62 -6.13
CA ILE A 145 -5.22 -6.19 -4.73
C ILE A 145 -6.50 -5.37 -4.51
N GLY A 146 -6.93 -4.60 -5.51
CA GLY A 146 -8.21 -3.88 -5.47
C GLY A 146 -9.42 -4.82 -5.39
N ALA A 147 -9.37 -5.96 -6.07
CA ALA A 147 -10.41 -6.99 -5.98
C ALA A 147 -10.48 -7.61 -4.58
N ILE A 148 -9.34 -7.81 -3.91
CA ILE A 148 -9.30 -8.21 -2.49
C ILE A 148 -9.97 -7.13 -1.63
N TYR A 149 -9.54 -5.87 -1.74
CA TYR A 149 -10.12 -4.79 -0.93
C TYR A 149 -11.63 -4.64 -1.14
N GLY A 150 -12.10 -4.76 -2.38
CA GLY A 150 -13.53 -4.76 -2.69
C GLY A 150 -14.28 -5.94 -2.08
N HIS A 151 -13.69 -7.14 -2.07
CA HIS A 151 -14.30 -8.30 -1.40
C HIS A 151 -14.40 -8.09 0.10
N VAL A 152 -13.32 -7.67 0.75
CA VAL A 152 -13.29 -7.45 2.20
C VAL A 152 -14.29 -6.35 2.61
N ALA A 153 -14.37 -5.27 1.85
CA ALA A 153 -15.36 -4.20 2.11
C ALA A 153 -16.80 -4.71 1.97
N ALA A 154 -17.09 -5.51 0.93
CA ALA A 154 -18.41 -6.10 0.74
C ALA A 154 -18.77 -7.10 1.85
N ASP A 155 -17.81 -7.91 2.28
CA ASP A 155 -17.98 -8.91 3.33
C ASP A 155 -18.22 -8.26 4.70
N LEU A 156 -17.44 -7.23 5.06
CA LEU A 156 -17.69 -6.42 6.26
C LEU A 156 -19.08 -5.76 6.23
N THR A 157 -19.49 -5.26 5.07
CA THR A 157 -20.83 -4.67 4.90
C THR A 157 -21.92 -5.71 5.11
N ALA A 158 -21.76 -6.93 4.57
CA ALA A 158 -22.71 -8.02 4.78
C ALA A 158 -22.82 -8.39 6.27
N VAL A 159 -21.69 -8.52 6.97
CA VAL A 159 -21.65 -8.78 8.42
C VAL A 159 -22.39 -7.68 9.20
N ALA A 160 -22.24 -6.41 8.83
CA ALA A 160 -22.96 -5.32 9.48
C ALA A 160 -24.47 -5.34 9.17
N LEU A 161 -24.87 -5.66 7.94
CA LEU A 161 -26.29 -5.78 7.58
C LEU A 161 -26.97 -6.91 8.35
N GLU A 162 -26.30 -8.06 8.49
CA GLU A 162 -26.79 -9.17 9.32
C GLU A 162 -26.97 -8.77 10.79
N LYS A 163 -26.01 -8.01 11.34
CA LYS A 163 -26.07 -7.49 12.71
C LYS A 163 -27.13 -6.42 12.92
N ALA A 164 -27.38 -5.57 11.91
CA ALA A 164 -28.38 -4.52 11.97
C ALA A 164 -29.80 -5.09 11.97
N GLY A 165 -30.01 -6.24 11.33
CA GLY A 165 -31.31 -6.90 11.25
C GLY A 165 -32.27 -6.27 10.21
N PRO A 166 -33.52 -6.75 10.15
CA PRO A 166 -34.46 -6.39 9.10
C PRO A 166 -34.96 -4.93 9.16
N GLU A 167 -34.95 -4.31 10.34
CA GLU A 167 -35.32 -2.90 10.55
C GLU A 167 -34.11 -2.00 10.28
N LEU A 168 -33.65 -2.02 9.02
CA LEU A 168 -32.45 -1.31 8.60
C LEU A 168 -32.69 0.21 8.54
N THR A 169 -31.86 0.94 9.27
CA THR A 169 -31.74 2.39 9.25
C THR A 169 -30.25 2.75 9.22
N LEU A 170 -29.92 4.00 8.91
CA LEU A 170 -28.53 4.47 9.00
C LEU A 170 -27.96 4.23 10.41
N ASP A 171 -28.73 4.58 11.44
CA ASP A 171 -28.33 4.44 12.83
C ASP A 171 -28.11 2.98 13.25
N THR A 172 -28.99 2.06 12.82
CA THR A 172 -28.82 0.63 13.12
C THR A 172 -27.64 0.04 12.36
N PHE A 173 -27.39 0.49 11.12
CA PHE A 173 -26.22 0.07 10.35
C PHE A 173 -24.89 0.56 10.94
N VAL A 174 -24.80 1.84 11.33
CA VAL A 174 -23.59 2.40 11.95
C VAL A 174 -23.27 1.68 13.25
N ARG A 175 -24.26 1.51 14.15
CA ARG A 175 -24.06 0.73 15.39
C ARG A 175 -23.62 -0.71 15.10
N ALA A 176 -24.15 -1.32 14.05
CA ALA A 176 -23.76 -2.67 13.66
C ALA A 176 -22.30 -2.73 13.20
N MET A 177 -21.86 -1.81 12.33
CA MET A 177 -20.45 -1.66 11.91
C MET A 177 -19.54 -1.47 13.13
N GLU A 178 -19.89 -0.53 14.02
CA GLU A 178 -19.14 -0.22 15.23
C GLU A 178 -19.07 -1.37 16.23
N SER A 179 -19.94 -2.37 16.11
CA SER A 179 -19.97 -3.57 16.94
C SER A 179 -19.08 -4.72 16.43
N ILE A 180 -18.55 -4.63 15.21
CA ILE A 180 -17.71 -5.69 14.63
C ILE A 180 -16.38 -5.79 15.40
N ARG A 181 -16.08 -6.99 15.87
CA ARG A 181 -14.84 -7.38 16.56
C ARG A 181 -14.33 -8.70 15.99
N GLY A 182 -13.02 -8.87 15.97
CA GLY A 182 -12.38 -10.13 15.59
C GLY A 182 -12.62 -10.56 14.14
N TYR A 183 -12.98 -9.64 13.25
CA TYR A 183 -13.18 -9.97 11.83
C TYR A 183 -11.84 -10.36 11.21
N ARG A 184 -11.84 -11.46 10.44
CA ARG A 184 -10.68 -11.94 9.70
C ARG A 184 -11.11 -12.31 8.29
N ASP A 185 -10.45 -11.71 7.30
CA ASP A 185 -10.67 -12.06 5.91
C ASP A 185 -9.98 -13.38 5.53
N ILE A 186 -10.28 -13.86 4.32
CA ILE A 186 -9.71 -15.09 3.77
C ILE A 186 -8.32 -14.90 3.15
N PHE A 187 -7.80 -13.66 3.10
CA PHE A 187 -6.59 -13.25 2.37
C PHE A 187 -5.38 -13.00 3.25
N ASN A 188 -5.43 -13.46 4.51
CA ASN A 188 -4.37 -13.25 5.50
C ASN A 188 -4.15 -11.75 5.83
N GLY A 189 -5.22 -10.96 5.74
CA GLY A 189 -5.22 -9.59 6.23
C GLY A 189 -5.23 -9.49 7.76
N PRO A 190 -5.06 -8.26 8.30
CA PRO A 190 -5.08 -8.02 9.73
C PRO A 190 -6.47 -8.30 10.32
N GLU A 191 -6.50 -8.59 11.63
CA GLU A 191 -7.77 -8.63 12.34
C GLU A 191 -8.40 -7.23 12.38
N VAL A 192 -9.69 -7.14 12.05
CA VAL A 192 -10.44 -5.89 12.00
C VAL A 192 -11.36 -5.75 13.21
N ASN A 193 -11.25 -4.60 13.86
CA ASN A 193 -12.04 -4.23 15.04
C ASN A 193 -12.45 -2.76 14.94
N PHE A 194 -13.75 -2.48 14.98
CA PHE A 194 -14.29 -1.12 15.03
C PHE A 194 -14.71 -0.72 16.45
N GLY A 195 -15.33 0.44 16.62
CA GLY A 195 -15.90 0.95 17.86
C GLY A 195 -16.53 2.31 17.63
N PRO A 196 -17.36 2.81 18.56
CA PRO A 196 -18.04 4.10 18.42
C PRO A 196 -17.06 5.27 18.19
N ASP A 197 -15.89 5.20 18.84
CA ASP A 197 -14.82 6.19 18.71
C ASP A 197 -13.59 5.65 17.96
N LYS A 198 -13.72 4.49 17.28
CA LYS A 198 -12.63 3.82 16.56
C LYS A 198 -13.11 3.26 15.23
N HIS A 199 -13.00 4.08 14.17
CA HIS A 199 -13.36 3.67 12.81
C HIS A 199 -12.18 3.16 11.98
N GLN A 200 -10.95 3.22 12.51
CA GLN A 200 -9.80 2.56 11.92
C GLN A 200 -9.80 1.08 12.33
N GLY A 201 -10.23 0.22 11.41
CA GLY A 201 -10.46 -1.20 11.66
C GLY A 201 -9.19 -2.00 11.91
N ALA A 202 -8.10 -1.68 11.20
CA ALA A 202 -6.82 -2.37 11.27
C ALA A 202 -5.68 -1.40 11.62
N ASN A 203 -4.74 -1.87 12.44
CA ASN A 203 -3.63 -1.09 12.97
C ASN A 203 -2.27 -1.77 12.71
N SER A 204 -2.15 -2.50 11.61
CA SER A 204 -0.89 -3.13 11.23
C SER A 204 -0.68 -3.17 9.72
N SER A 205 0.59 -3.17 9.33
CA SER A 205 1.05 -3.28 7.95
C SER A 205 2.35 -4.08 7.91
N PHE A 206 2.81 -4.55 6.76
CA PHE A 206 4.07 -5.26 6.65
C PHE A 206 4.94 -4.67 5.55
N LEU A 207 6.26 -4.84 5.68
CA LEU A 207 7.19 -4.44 4.64
C LEU A 207 7.28 -5.55 3.57
N ALA A 208 7.23 -5.17 2.30
CA ALA A 208 7.47 -6.04 1.17
C ALA A 208 8.49 -5.44 0.21
N VAL A 209 9.06 -6.29 -0.65
CA VAL A 209 10.00 -5.90 -1.71
C VAL A 209 9.66 -6.62 -3.01
N VAL A 210 9.85 -5.94 -4.15
CA VAL A 210 9.75 -6.60 -5.46
C VAL A 210 10.97 -7.51 -5.66
N LYS A 211 10.71 -8.79 -5.93
CA LYS A 211 11.69 -9.79 -6.35
C LYS A 211 11.13 -10.66 -7.45
N GLY A 212 11.82 -10.74 -8.59
CA GLY A 212 11.45 -11.62 -9.70
C GLY A 212 10.05 -11.35 -10.23
N GLY A 213 9.65 -10.09 -10.30
CA GLY A 213 8.32 -9.69 -10.77
C GLY A 213 7.18 -9.83 -9.76
N ARG A 214 7.48 -10.17 -8.50
CA ARG A 214 6.48 -10.40 -7.44
C ARG A 214 6.80 -9.61 -6.18
N TRP A 215 5.78 -9.22 -5.43
CA TRP A 215 5.92 -8.74 -4.08
C TRP A 215 6.25 -9.89 -3.13
N VAL A 216 7.35 -9.77 -2.41
CA VAL A 216 7.78 -10.71 -1.38
C VAL A 216 7.77 -9.98 -0.04
N ARG A 217 6.97 -10.50 0.88
CA ARG A 217 6.88 -10.01 2.25
C ARG A 217 8.20 -10.24 2.99
N LEU A 218 8.64 -9.25 3.76
CA LEU A 218 9.90 -9.26 4.52
C LEU A 218 9.73 -9.28 6.02
N THR A 219 8.56 -8.90 6.53
CA THR A 219 8.30 -8.80 7.97
C THR A 219 6.96 -9.43 8.32
N ASP A 220 6.84 -9.86 9.58
CA ASP A 220 5.53 -9.99 10.24
C ASP A 220 4.79 -8.64 10.27
N PRO A 221 3.49 -8.61 10.61
CA PRO A 221 2.77 -7.35 10.74
C PRO A 221 3.44 -6.44 11.79
N LEU A 222 3.66 -5.19 11.40
CA LEU A 222 4.17 -4.10 12.22
C LEU A 222 2.98 -3.26 12.67
N ALA A 223 2.79 -3.13 13.97
CA ALA A 223 1.72 -2.33 14.55
C ALA A 223 2.01 -0.82 14.45
N PHE A 224 0.95 0.00 14.36
CA PHE A 224 1.01 1.46 14.40
C PHE A 224 -0.14 2.06 15.21
#